data_AF-Q1QAN8-F1
#
_entry.id   AF-Q1QAN8-F1
#
_cell.length_a   1.000
_cell.length_b   1.000
_cell.length_c   1.000
_cell.angle_alpha   90.00
_cell.angle_beta   90.00
_cell.angle_gamma   90.00
#
_symmetry.space_group_name_H-M   'P 1'
#
loop_
_entity.id
_entity.type
_entity.pdbx_description
1 polymer ?
#
loop_
_entity_poly.entity_id
_entity_poly.type
_entity_poly.pdbx_seq_one_letter_code
_entity_poly.pdbx_strand_id
1 'polypeptide(L)'
;MNKRLSGLLTMSAVLFAGSAIASNANAVESRTSLAMISQDNASHIDRVLGELSRQHDGASSLVKSARQPASLALSSSLLASDTAQVSNDEDVLERLTAVASNSVSKFKQTGLASWYGRQFHGRKTASGETFDMNGLTAAHRSLPLNCYVRVTNKTNGKSVIVKVNDRGPFHGNRVMDLSYGAAKKLGITAKGVGNVAIERVSGPSS
;
A
#
# COMPACT_ATOMS: atom_id res chain seq x y z
N MET A 1 -13.48 3.50 63.67
CA MET A 1 -13.41 4.55 64.72
C MET A 1 -11.96 4.99 64.84
N ASN A 2 -11.70 6.30 64.69
CA ASN A 2 -10.46 7.05 64.99
C ASN A 2 -9.29 6.93 63.98
N LYS A 3 -8.54 7.98 63.61
CA LYS A 3 -8.59 9.44 63.88
C LYS A 3 -7.71 10.13 62.82
N ARG A 4 -8.09 11.36 62.43
CA ARG A 4 -7.31 12.30 61.62
C ARG A 4 -6.11 12.85 62.41
N LEU A 5 -4.99 13.14 61.75
CA LEU A 5 -3.99 14.10 62.24
C LEU A 5 -3.47 14.97 61.09
N SER A 6 -3.24 16.23 61.44
CA SER A 6 -2.94 17.40 60.61
C SER A 6 -1.67 18.09 61.13
N GLY A 7 -0.91 18.75 60.25
CA GLY A 7 0.17 19.71 60.56
C GLY A 7 1.05 19.91 59.31
N LEU A 8 1.18 21.04 58.60
CA LEU A 8 1.30 22.49 58.81
C LEU A 8 2.76 22.98 58.61
N LEU A 9 2.92 23.93 57.67
CA LEU A 9 3.92 25.01 57.53
C LEU A 9 5.40 24.69 57.25
N THR A 10 5.97 25.25 56.15
CA THR A 10 6.81 26.47 56.20
C THR A 10 7.13 27.00 54.78
N MET A 11 7.08 28.32 54.63
CA MET A 11 7.51 29.10 53.45
C MET A 11 9.00 29.45 53.51
N SER A 12 9.64 29.68 52.35
CA SER A 12 10.43 30.90 52.10
C SER A 12 10.97 31.00 50.66
N ALA A 13 10.96 32.25 50.17
CA ALA A 13 11.43 32.73 48.87
C ALA A 13 12.95 32.97 48.84
N VAL A 14 13.53 33.25 47.67
CA VAL A 14 14.47 34.37 47.38
C VAL A 14 14.73 34.46 45.86
N LEU A 15 14.53 35.66 45.28
CA LEU A 15 14.94 36.13 43.95
C LEU A 15 16.44 36.52 43.93
N PHE A 16 17.09 36.60 42.77
CA PHE A 16 17.89 37.78 42.37
C PHE A 16 18.28 37.78 40.87
N ALA A 17 18.39 38.99 40.31
CA ALA A 17 18.54 39.37 38.90
C ALA A 17 20.00 39.67 38.47
N GLY A 18 20.23 39.88 37.16
CA GLY A 18 21.46 40.53 36.66
C GLY A 18 21.60 40.58 35.12
N SER A 19 21.66 41.80 34.57
CA SER A 19 21.72 42.19 33.14
C SER A 19 23.16 42.29 32.59
N ALA A 20 23.33 42.32 31.24
CA ALA A 20 24.37 43.11 30.59
C ALA A 20 24.01 43.50 29.14
N ILE A 21 24.29 44.77 28.82
CA ILE A 21 24.07 45.50 27.56
C ILE A 21 25.43 45.66 26.87
N ALA A 22 25.50 45.58 25.54
CA ALA A 22 26.64 46.07 24.76
C ALA A 22 26.16 46.79 23.50
N SER A 23 26.53 48.07 23.43
CA SER A 23 26.29 49.01 22.32
C SER A 23 27.46 48.95 21.34
N ASN A 24 27.22 49.19 20.04
CA ASN A 24 28.32 49.52 19.11
C ASN A 24 27.89 50.66 18.17
N ALA A 25 28.73 51.68 18.11
CA ALA A 25 28.57 52.91 17.34
C ALA A 25 29.50 52.86 16.13
N ASN A 26 28.98 53.15 14.93
CA ASN A 26 29.71 53.74 13.80
C ASN A 26 28.71 54.02 12.68
N ALA A 27 28.17 55.24 12.69
CA ALA A 27 27.46 55.84 11.57
C ALA A 27 28.24 57.10 11.21
N VAL A 28 28.25 57.43 9.91
CA VAL A 28 28.91 58.58 9.23
C VAL A 28 30.17 58.16 8.45
N GLU A 29 29.97 57.51 7.30
CA GLU A 29 30.88 57.61 6.14
C GLU A 29 30.21 57.24 4.79
N SER A 30 28.87 57.33 4.67
CA SER A 30 28.11 56.66 3.59
C SER A 30 27.32 57.60 2.67
N ARG A 31 27.88 58.72 2.19
CA ARG A 31 27.12 59.63 1.31
C ARG A 31 27.69 59.94 -0.07
N THR A 32 28.89 59.48 -0.40
CA THR A 32 29.50 59.75 -1.72
C THR A 32 29.71 58.51 -2.60
N SER A 33 29.44 57.31 -2.10
CA SER A 33 29.54 56.04 -2.84
C SER A 33 28.19 55.42 -3.26
N LEU A 34 27.06 55.96 -2.79
CA LEU A 34 25.73 55.37 -3.02
C LEU A 34 25.19 55.58 -4.44
N ALA A 35 25.63 56.61 -5.15
CA ALA A 35 25.10 56.92 -6.49
C ALA A 35 25.69 56.03 -7.59
N MET A 36 26.92 55.54 -7.44
CA MET A 36 27.55 54.66 -8.43
C MET A 36 27.25 53.17 -8.19
N ILE A 37 27.04 52.74 -6.95
CA ILE A 37 26.68 51.34 -6.62
C ILE A 37 25.22 51.02 -6.99
N SER A 38 24.34 52.03 -7.07
CA SER A 38 22.91 51.83 -7.36
C SER A 38 22.61 51.55 -8.84
N GLN A 39 23.47 51.96 -9.78
CA GLN A 39 23.26 51.71 -11.22
C GLN A 39 23.72 50.30 -11.61
N ASP A 40 24.82 49.82 -11.02
CA ASP A 40 25.34 48.47 -11.32
C ASP A 40 24.40 47.37 -10.80
N ASN A 41 23.84 47.53 -9.59
CA ASN A 41 22.91 46.56 -9.01
C ASN A 41 21.57 46.46 -9.77
N ALA A 42 21.06 47.56 -10.33
CA ALA A 42 19.82 47.53 -11.11
C ALA A 42 20.01 46.75 -12.43
N SER A 43 21.15 46.95 -13.10
CA SER A 43 21.48 46.20 -14.33
C SER A 43 21.79 44.73 -14.06
N HIS A 44 22.30 44.41 -12.88
CA HIS A 44 22.58 43.04 -12.45
C HIS A 44 21.30 42.26 -12.17
N ILE A 45 20.34 42.88 -11.47
CA ILE A 45 19.03 42.27 -11.18
C ILE A 45 18.24 42.03 -12.48
N ASP A 46 18.29 42.95 -13.43
CA ASP A 46 17.58 42.83 -14.71
C ASP A 46 18.17 41.71 -15.59
N ARG A 47 19.50 41.53 -15.57
CA ARG A 47 20.17 40.38 -16.21
C ARG A 47 19.80 39.06 -15.56
N VAL A 48 19.78 38.99 -14.22
CA VAL A 48 19.43 37.76 -13.49
C VAL A 48 17.96 37.38 -13.72
N LEU A 49 17.05 38.36 -13.76
CA LEU A 49 15.64 38.14 -14.10
C LEU A 49 15.46 37.69 -15.55
N GLY A 50 16.21 38.27 -16.49
CA GLY A 50 16.24 37.82 -17.88
C GLY A 50 16.76 36.39 -18.06
N GLU A 51 17.81 36.01 -17.32
CA GLU A 51 18.38 34.66 -17.32
C GLU A 51 17.40 33.63 -16.73
N LEU A 52 16.72 33.97 -15.63
CA LEU A 52 15.71 33.11 -14.99
C LEU A 52 14.46 32.92 -15.87
N SER A 53 14.01 33.96 -16.57
CA SER A 53 12.90 33.85 -17.51
C SER A 53 13.25 32.96 -18.71
N ARG A 54 14.49 33.08 -19.24
CA ARG A 54 15.01 32.20 -20.29
C ARG A 54 15.12 30.74 -19.83
N GLN A 55 15.51 30.49 -18.58
CA GLN A 55 15.52 29.15 -18.00
C GLN A 55 14.11 28.55 -17.87
N HIS A 56 13.10 29.35 -17.52
CA HIS A 56 11.71 28.90 -17.41
C HIS A 56 11.07 28.62 -18.80
N ASP A 57 11.39 29.42 -19.82
CA ASP A 57 10.93 29.19 -21.19
C ASP A 57 11.61 27.97 -21.85
N GLY A 58 12.86 27.66 -21.46
CA GLY A 58 13.58 26.47 -21.88
C GLY A 58 12.90 25.16 -21.45
N ALA A 59 12.23 25.13 -20.30
CA ALA A 59 11.46 23.97 -19.84
C ALA A 59 10.23 23.71 -20.73
N SER A 60 9.65 24.75 -21.32
CA SER A 60 8.50 24.62 -22.23
C SER A 60 8.88 24.06 -23.61
N SER A 61 10.11 24.28 -24.09
CA SER A 61 10.54 23.76 -25.39
C SER A 61 10.81 22.25 -25.38
N LEU A 62 11.32 21.72 -24.26
CA LEU A 62 11.51 20.27 -24.05
C LEU A 62 10.18 19.52 -23.93
N VAL A 63 9.18 20.12 -23.25
CA VAL A 63 7.81 19.58 -23.18
C VAL A 63 7.10 19.66 -24.54
N LYS A 64 7.41 20.65 -25.37
CA LYS A 64 6.84 20.80 -26.73
C LYS A 64 7.50 19.87 -27.74
N SER A 65 8.80 19.59 -27.59
CA SER A 65 9.54 18.59 -28.38
C SER A 65 9.08 17.16 -28.09
N ALA A 66 8.77 16.84 -26.82
CA ALA A 66 8.22 15.54 -26.43
C ALA A 66 6.75 15.30 -26.85
N ARG A 67 6.08 16.30 -27.45
CA ARG A 67 4.71 16.21 -27.96
C ARG A 67 4.62 16.06 -29.49
N GLN A 68 5.74 16.01 -30.21
CA GLN A 68 5.71 15.59 -31.61
C GLN A 68 5.50 14.07 -31.67
N PRO A 69 4.47 13.57 -32.36
CA PRO A 69 4.35 12.14 -32.58
C PRO A 69 5.53 11.73 -33.45
N ALA A 70 6.50 11.03 -32.86
CA ALA A 70 7.45 10.27 -33.64
C ALA A 70 6.64 9.26 -34.44
N SER A 71 6.35 9.57 -35.71
CA SER A 71 5.95 8.55 -36.67
C SER A 71 7.16 7.65 -36.82
N LEU A 72 7.23 6.61 -36.00
CA LEU A 72 8.12 5.48 -36.15
C LEU A 72 7.74 4.82 -37.49
N ALA A 73 8.31 5.34 -38.57
CA ALA A 73 8.37 4.64 -39.84
C ALA A 73 9.34 3.48 -39.63
N LEU A 74 8.80 2.39 -39.09
CA LEU A 74 9.47 1.10 -39.06
C LEU A 74 9.56 0.65 -40.52
N SER A 75 10.72 0.85 -41.14
CA SER A 75 11.05 0.23 -42.42
C SER A 75 11.00 -1.28 -42.24
N SER A 76 9.82 -1.82 -42.54
CA SER A 76 9.41 -3.21 -42.40
C SER A 76 10.01 -4.04 -43.53
N SER A 77 11.34 -4.23 -43.51
CA SER A 77 12.01 -5.16 -44.44
C SER A 77 12.44 -6.45 -43.73
N LEU A 78 12.56 -6.44 -42.40
CA LEU A 78 12.83 -7.64 -41.60
C LEU A 78 11.57 -8.41 -41.19
N LEU A 79 10.38 -7.83 -41.32
CA LEU A 79 9.10 -8.46 -41.01
C LEU A 79 8.50 -9.24 -42.20
N ALA A 80 9.10 -9.13 -43.39
CA ALA A 80 8.57 -9.76 -44.60
C ALA A 80 9.02 -11.22 -44.80
N SER A 81 9.93 -11.73 -43.97
CA SER A 81 10.57 -13.03 -44.22
C SER A 81 10.16 -14.15 -43.26
N ASP A 82 9.26 -13.91 -42.30
CA ASP A 82 8.84 -14.94 -41.33
C ASP A 82 7.32 -15.17 -41.25
N THR A 83 6.55 -14.66 -42.22
CA THR A 83 5.09 -14.91 -42.30
C THR A 83 4.75 -16.27 -42.89
N ALA A 84 5.70 -17.19 -43.02
CA ALA A 84 5.44 -18.50 -43.60
C ALA A 84 4.87 -19.52 -42.60
N GLN A 85 4.93 -19.30 -41.27
CA GLN A 85 4.43 -20.24 -40.25
C GLN A 85 3.90 -19.54 -38.99
N VAL A 86 2.98 -18.57 -39.10
CA VAL A 86 2.25 -18.03 -37.93
C VAL A 86 0.75 -18.28 -38.13
N SER A 87 0.36 -19.51 -37.88
CA SER A 87 -1.00 -19.85 -37.49
C SER A 87 -0.94 -20.22 -36.01
N ASN A 88 -1.78 -19.58 -35.19
CA ASN A 88 -2.18 -19.99 -33.83
C ASN A 88 -1.73 -19.15 -32.62
N ASP A 89 -1.54 -17.82 -32.74
CA ASP A 89 -1.39 -16.97 -31.55
C ASP A 89 -2.65 -16.98 -30.64
N GLU A 90 -3.85 -17.02 -31.22
CA GLU A 90 -5.11 -17.18 -30.46
C GLU A 90 -5.18 -18.53 -29.74
N ASP A 91 -4.69 -19.59 -30.39
CA ASP A 91 -4.64 -20.95 -29.85
C ASP A 91 -3.62 -21.07 -28.71
N VAL A 92 -2.51 -20.32 -28.78
CA VAL A 92 -1.51 -20.25 -27.70
C VAL A 92 -2.09 -19.49 -26.51
N LEU A 93 -2.77 -18.36 -26.72
CA LEU A 93 -3.46 -17.64 -25.66
C LEU A 93 -4.57 -18.47 -25.01
N GLU A 94 -5.36 -19.20 -25.81
CA GLU A 94 -6.39 -20.10 -25.31
C GLU A 94 -5.77 -21.26 -24.52
N ARG A 95 -4.70 -21.87 -25.02
CA ARG A 95 -3.98 -22.95 -24.32
C ARG A 95 -3.32 -22.46 -23.04
N LEU A 96 -2.70 -21.27 -23.04
CA LEU A 96 -2.12 -20.67 -21.84
C LEU A 96 -3.21 -20.34 -20.82
N THR A 97 -4.35 -19.82 -21.27
CA THR A 97 -5.51 -19.55 -20.42
C THR A 97 -6.12 -20.83 -19.87
N ALA A 98 -6.20 -21.88 -20.69
CA ALA A 98 -6.70 -23.19 -20.29
C ALA A 98 -5.75 -23.87 -19.28
N VAL A 99 -4.44 -23.83 -19.51
CA VAL A 99 -3.42 -24.39 -18.61
C VAL A 99 -3.35 -23.58 -17.31
N ALA A 100 -3.41 -22.25 -17.36
CA ALA A 100 -3.51 -21.39 -16.18
C ALA A 100 -4.79 -21.68 -15.39
N SER A 101 -5.92 -21.81 -16.08
CA SER A 101 -7.21 -22.15 -15.45
C SER A 101 -7.20 -23.56 -14.84
N ASN A 102 -6.57 -24.54 -15.50
CA ASN A 102 -6.48 -25.90 -15.00
C ASN A 102 -5.47 -26.08 -13.85
N SER A 103 -4.36 -25.36 -13.88
CA SER A 103 -3.38 -25.39 -12.78
C SER A 103 -3.94 -24.70 -11.54
N VAL A 104 -4.67 -23.60 -11.70
CA VAL A 104 -5.39 -22.94 -10.61
C VAL A 104 -6.54 -23.81 -10.10
N SER A 105 -7.28 -24.51 -10.97
CA SER A 105 -8.41 -25.38 -10.56
C SER A 105 -7.99 -26.56 -9.68
N LYS A 106 -6.75 -27.05 -9.80
CA LYS A 106 -6.23 -28.21 -9.05
C LYS A 106 -5.43 -27.86 -7.79
N PHE A 107 -5.61 -26.67 -7.24
CA PHE A 107 -4.89 -26.26 -6.03
C PHE A 107 -5.31 -27.08 -4.79
N LYS A 108 -4.33 -27.65 -4.08
CA LYS A 108 -4.49 -28.30 -2.77
C LYS A 108 -3.36 -27.88 -1.83
N GLN A 109 -3.70 -27.66 -0.56
CA GLN A 109 -2.72 -27.36 0.48
C GLN A 109 -3.23 -27.89 1.84
N THR A 110 -2.32 -28.21 2.76
CA THR A 110 -2.66 -28.56 4.15
C THR A 110 -1.91 -27.65 5.11
N GLY A 111 -2.53 -27.31 6.24
CA GLY A 111 -1.85 -26.63 7.33
C GLY A 111 -2.82 -26.11 8.38
N LEU A 112 -2.35 -25.18 9.22
CA LEU A 112 -3.17 -24.62 10.29
C LEU A 112 -4.09 -23.52 9.77
N ALA A 113 -5.37 -23.59 10.11
CA ALA A 113 -6.30 -22.50 9.97
C ALA A 113 -6.66 -21.89 11.33
N SER A 114 -6.89 -20.58 11.34
CA SER A 114 -7.53 -19.89 12.46
C SER A 114 -8.79 -19.17 11.99
N TRP A 115 -9.34 -18.28 12.82
CA TRP A 115 -10.46 -17.43 12.43
C TRP A 115 -10.32 -16.02 12.98
N TYR A 116 -10.86 -15.04 12.25
CA TYR A 116 -10.76 -13.63 12.59
C TYR A 116 -11.73 -13.22 13.71
N GLY A 117 -11.22 -12.47 14.69
CA GLY A 117 -12.01 -11.96 15.80
C GLY A 117 -13.08 -10.91 15.40
N ARG A 118 -14.05 -10.70 16.29
CA ARG A 118 -15.20 -9.79 16.09
C ARG A 118 -14.82 -8.36 15.68
N GLN A 119 -13.66 -7.88 16.11
CA GLN A 119 -13.13 -6.54 15.80
C GLN A 119 -12.97 -6.22 14.31
N PHE A 120 -12.95 -7.24 13.44
CA PHE A 120 -12.84 -7.03 12.00
C PHE A 120 -14.20 -6.80 11.33
N HIS A 121 -15.31 -7.13 12.00
CA HIS A 121 -16.65 -7.04 11.43
C HIS A 121 -16.97 -5.62 10.93
N GLY A 122 -17.55 -5.53 9.73
CA GLY A 122 -17.88 -4.25 9.10
C GLY A 122 -16.72 -3.53 8.41
N ARG A 123 -15.48 -4.04 8.52
CA ARG A 123 -14.32 -3.46 7.82
C ARG A 123 -14.24 -3.93 6.37
N LYS A 124 -13.50 -3.18 5.54
CA LYS A 124 -13.21 -3.58 4.16
C LYS A 124 -12.15 -4.68 4.12
N THR A 125 -12.41 -5.71 3.32
CA THR A 125 -11.46 -6.77 2.97
C THR A 125 -10.61 -6.36 1.77
N ALA A 126 -9.57 -7.13 1.43
CA ALA A 126 -8.75 -6.90 0.24
C ALA A 126 -9.53 -6.98 -1.09
N SER A 127 -10.69 -7.65 -1.12
CA SER A 127 -11.59 -7.62 -2.28
C SER A 127 -12.43 -6.34 -2.40
N GLY A 128 -12.43 -5.48 -1.37
CA GLY A 128 -13.30 -4.29 -1.28
C GLY A 128 -14.69 -4.58 -0.67
N GLU A 129 -15.04 -5.85 -0.46
CA GLU A 129 -16.26 -6.26 0.24
C GLU A 129 -16.20 -5.91 1.72
N THR A 130 -17.35 -5.61 2.32
CA THR A 130 -17.49 -5.45 3.77
C THR A 130 -17.46 -6.82 4.44
N PHE A 131 -16.59 -7.01 5.43
CA PHE A 131 -16.43 -8.27 6.13
C PHE A 131 -17.62 -8.57 7.06
N ASP A 132 -18.35 -9.64 6.75
CA ASP A 132 -19.31 -10.26 7.66
C ASP A 132 -18.67 -11.45 8.39
N MET A 133 -18.64 -11.39 9.72
CA MET A 133 -18.08 -12.46 10.54
C MET A 133 -18.93 -13.73 10.52
N ASN A 134 -20.24 -13.62 10.24
CA ASN A 134 -21.16 -14.75 10.18
C ASN A 134 -21.24 -15.38 8.79
N GLY A 135 -20.64 -14.74 7.79
CA GLY A 135 -20.53 -15.24 6.43
C GLY A 135 -19.65 -16.50 6.29
N LEU A 136 -19.53 -16.98 5.06
CA LEU A 136 -18.65 -18.10 4.69
C LEU A 136 -17.49 -17.58 3.84
N THR A 137 -16.64 -16.80 4.48
CA THR A 137 -15.48 -16.15 3.85
C THR A 137 -14.19 -16.55 4.53
N ALA A 138 -13.07 -16.33 3.84
CA ALA A 138 -11.73 -16.60 4.32
C ALA A 138 -10.69 -15.68 3.68
N ALA A 139 -9.52 -15.60 4.31
CA ALA A 139 -8.34 -14.96 3.76
C ALA A 139 -7.27 -15.97 3.40
N HIS A 140 -6.59 -15.72 2.29
CA HIS A 140 -5.44 -16.51 1.86
C HIS A 140 -4.35 -15.61 1.27
N ARG A 141 -3.09 -16.06 1.36
CA ARG A 141 -1.91 -15.27 0.94
C ARG A 141 -1.85 -15.11 -0.58
N SER A 142 -2.04 -16.20 -1.32
CA SER A 142 -1.75 -16.27 -2.76
C SER A 142 -2.94 -16.68 -3.62
N LEU A 143 -4.07 -17.08 -3.03
CA LEU A 143 -5.20 -17.54 -3.85
C LEU A 143 -5.87 -16.32 -4.50
N PRO A 144 -6.34 -16.45 -5.76
CA PRO A 144 -7.13 -15.41 -6.40
C PRO A 144 -8.29 -14.97 -5.50
N LEU A 145 -8.51 -13.65 -5.40
CA LEU A 145 -9.71 -13.16 -4.72
C LEU A 145 -10.96 -13.63 -5.47
N ASN A 146 -12.06 -13.73 -4.74
CA ASN A 146 -13.36 -14.20 -5.21
C ASN A 146 -13.41 -15.65 -5.68
N CYS A 147 -12.39 -16.48 -5.36
CA CYS A 147 -12.47 -17.91 -5.60
C CYS A 147 -13.15 -18.66 -4.45
N TYR A 148 -13.60 -19.88 -4.73
CA TYR A 148 -14.15 -20.78 -3.73
C TYR A 148 -13.15 -21.87 -3.35
N VAL A 149 -13.14 -22.20 -2.07
CA VAL A 149 -12.24 -23.21 -1.49
C VAL A 149 -13.06 -24.10 -0.56
N ARG A 150 -12.94 -25.40 -0.73
CA ARG A 150 -13.40 -26.40 0.24
C ARG A 150 -12.34 -26.52 1.33
N VAL A 151 -12.75 -26.28 2.57
CA VAL A 151 -11.91 -26.40 3.75
C VAL A 151 -12.41 -27.58 4.56
N THR A 152 -11.55 -28.57 4.77
CA THR A 152 -11.85 -29.79 5.52
C THR A 152 -11.01 -29.85 6.77
N ASN A 153 -11.64 -29.99 7.93
CA ASN A 153 -10.95 -30.17 9.20
C ASN A 153 -10.53 -31.63 9.36
N LYS A 154 -9.22 -31.85 9.42
CA LYS A 154 -8.64 -33.20 9.46
C LYS A 154 -8.91 -33.94 10.77
N THR A 155 -9.30 -33.23 11.83
CA THR A 155 -9.58 -33.84 13.14
C THR A 155 -10.97 -34.45 13.23
N ASN A 156 -11.98 -33.83 12.59
CA ASN A 156 -13.39 -34.25 12.72
C ASN A 156 -14.05 -34.59 11.37
N GLY A 157 -13.35 -34.45 10.26
CA GLY A 157 -13.85 -34.73 8.90
C GLY A 157 -14.86 -33.73 8.35
N LYS A 158 -15.27 -32.71 9.12
CA LYS A 158 -16.23 -31.71 8.65
C LYS A 158 -15.59 -30.84 7.58
N SER A 159 -16.40 -30.42 6.60
CA SER A 159 -15.98 -29.52 5.54
C SER A 159 -16.94 -28.35 5.35
N VAL A 160 -16.42 -27.25 4.82
CA VAL A 160 -17.19 -26.06 4.46
C VAL A 160 -16.57 -25.41 3.24
N ILE A 161 -17.40 -24.92 2.32
CA ILE A 161 -16.94 -24.12 1.20
C ILE A 161 -16.98 -22.65 1.60
N VAL A 162 -15.89 -21.95 1.35
CA VAL A 162 -15.72 -20.53 1.67
C VAL A 162 -15.27 -19.75 0.45
N LYS A 163 -15.68 -18.49 0.38
CA LYS A 163 -15.17 -17.53 -0.60
C LYS A 163 -13.89 -16.88 -0.06
N VAL A 164 -12.81 -16.90 -0.84
CA VAL A 164 -11.58 -16.17 -0.52
C VAL A 164 -11.78 -14.71 -0.93
N ASN A 165 -11.97 -13.81 0.02
CA ASN A 165 -12.23 -12.40 -0.26
C ASN A 165 -11.25 -11.45 0.43
N ASP A 166 -10.27 -11.99 1.16
CA ASP A 166 -9.27 -11.19 1.87
C ASP A 166 -7.85 -11.78 1.76
N ARG A 167 -6.87 -11.04 2.26
CA ARG A 167 -5.44 -11.39 2.25
C ARG A 167 -4.90 -11.68 3.65
N GLY A 168 -3.88 -12.52 3.68
CA GLY A 168 -3.28 -13.06 4.90
C GLY A 168 -3.56 -14.55 5.03
N PRO A 169 -3.20 -15.18 6.16
CA PRO A 169 -2.43 -14.65 7.28
C PRO A 169 -1.00 -14.24 6.89
N PHE A 170 -0.53 -13.10 7.40
CA PHE A 170 0.83 -12.60 7.16
C PHE A 170 1.85 -13.04 8.21
N HIS A 171 1.39 -13.47 9.39
CA HIS A 171 2.22 -13.88 10.51
C HIS A 171 1.97 -15.33 10.91
N GLY A 172 3.06 -16.03 11.24
CA GLY A 172 3.05 -17.43 11.68
C GLY A 172 2.83 -18.43 10.55
N ASN A 173 2.64 -19.69 10.94
CA ASN A 173 2.65 -20.84 10.02
C ASN A 173 1.23 -21.26 9.60
N ARG A 174 0.29 -20.31 9.57
CA ARG A 174 -1.11 -20.57 9.18
C ARG A 174 -1.27 -20.46 7.68
N VAL A 175 -2.12 -21.30 7.12
CA VAL A 175 -2.44 -21.30 5.68
C VAL A 175 -3.62 -20.40 5.37
N MET A 176 -4.58 -20.27 6.29
CA MET A 176 -5.83 -19.57 6.05
C MET A 176 -6.42 -19.06 7.37
N ASP A 177 -7.09 -17.92 7.32
CA ASP A 177 -7.90 -17.42 8.44
C ASP A 177 -9.37 -17.34 7.97
N LEU A 178 -10.26 -17.97 8.73
CA LEU A 178 -11.68 -18.12 8.40
C LEU A 178 -12.54 -17.03 9.05
N SER A 179 -13.71 -16.79 8.48
CA SER A 179 -14.82 -16.14 9.20
C SER A 179 -15.30 -17.00 10.38
N TYR A 180 -15.90 -16.36 11.39
CA TYR A 180 -16.47 -17.08 12.54
C TYR A 180 -17.57 -18.06 12.13
N GLY A 181 -18.42 -17.69 11.16
CA GLY A 181 -19.45 -18.57 10.59
C GLY A 181 -18.87 -19.84 9.98
N ALA A 182 -17.83 -19.72 9.15
CA ALA A 182 -17.12 -20.87 8.59
C ALA A 182 -16.44 -21.73 9.68
N ALA A 183 -15.74 -21.10 10.61
CA ALA A 183 -15.06 -21.78 11.71
C ALA A 183 -16.03 -22.56 12.62
N LYS A 184 -17.23 -22.02 12.84
CA LYS A 184 -18.29 -22.66 13.63
C LYS A 184 -18.79 -23.93 12.93
N LYS A 185 -19.06 -23.87 11.61
CA LYS A 185 -19.45 -25.06 10.82
C LYS A 185 -18.36 -26.12 10.82
N LEU A 186 -17.10 -25.68 10.72
CA LEU A 186 -15.93 -26.54 10.70
C LEU A 186 -15.56 -27.14 12.08
N GLY A 187 -16.10 -26.57 13.17
CA GLY A 187 -15.90 -27.03 14.53
C GLY A 187 -14.53 -26.68 15.12
N ILE A 188 -13.94 -25.55 14.73
CA ILE A 188 -12.62 -25.11 15.24
C ILE A 188 -12.72 -23.91 16.21
N THR A 189 -13.91 -23.35 16.43
CA THR A 189 -14.10 -22.13 17.25
C THR A 189 -13.60 -22.27 18.68
N ALA A 190 -13.88 -23.41 19.34
CA ALA A 190 -13.49 -23.64 20.73
C ALA A 190 -11.96 -23.69 20.94
N LYS A 191 -11.22 -24.26 19.98
CA LYS A 191 -9.76 -24.34 20.02
C LYS A 191 -9.06 -23.11 19.44
N GLY A 192 -9.79 -22.25 18.72
CA GLY A 192 -9.24 -21.11 17.99
C GLY A 192 -8.53 -21.48 16.68
N VAL A 193 -7.88 -22.64 16.63
CA VAL A 193 -7.13 -23.15 15.49
C VAL A 193 -7.47 -24.60 15.17
N GLY A 194 -7.23 -25.02 13.93
CA GLY A 194 -7.41 -26.41 13.50
C GLY A 194 -6.51 -26.79 12.32
N ASN A 195 -6.15 -28.07 12.23
CA ASN A 195 -5.43 -28.60 11.07
C ASN A 195 -6.42 -28.88 9.93
N VAL A 196 -6.25 -28.21 8.80
CA VAL A 196 -7.17 -28.26 7.66
C VAL A 196 -6.48 -28.68 6.38
N ALA A 197 -7.22 -29.35 5.51
CA ALA A 197 -6.91 -29.49 4.10
C ALA A 197 -7.78 -28.51 3.32
N ILE A 198 -7.18 -27.76 2.40
CA ILE A 198 -7.87 -26.82 1.52
C ILE A 198 -7.73 -27.25 0.06
N GLU A 199 -8.82 -27.15 -0.69
CA GLU A 199 -8.90 -27.48 -2.11
C GLU A 199 -9.70 -26.40 -2.83
N ARG A 200 -9.18 -25.89 -3.96
CA ARG A 200 -9.96 -24.94 -4.78
C ARG A 200 -11.11 -25.69 -5.45
N VAL A 201 -12.28 -25.06 -5.46
CA VAL A 201 -13.48 -25.56 -6.15
C VAL A 201 -14.02 -24.51 -7.12
N SER A 202 -14.85 -24.93 -8.08
CA SER A 202 -15.40 -24.04 -9.10
C SER A 202 -16.48 -23.11 -8.54
N GLY A 203 -17.24 -23.55 -7.53
CA GLY A 203 -18.31 -22.75 -6.96
C GLY A 203 -18.76 -23.19 -5.56
N PRO A 204 -19.79 -22.53 -5.01
CA PRO A 204 -20.31 -22.81 -3.67
C PRO A 204 -21.06 -24.14 -3.54
N SER A 205 -21.50 -24.74 -4.65
CA SER A 205 -22.27 -26.01 -4.69
C SER A 205 -21.43 -27.21 -5.13
N SER A 206 -20.11 -27.05 -5.21
CA SER A 206 -19.18 -28.05 -5.76
C SER A 206 -18.75 -29.14 -4.81
#